data_AF-A0A6A0H2Y1-F1
#
_entry.id   AF-A0A6A0H2Y1-F1
#
_cell.length_a   1.000
_cell.length_b   1.000
_cell.length_c   1.000
_cell.angle_alpha   90.00
_cell.angle_beta   90.00
_cell.angle_gamma   90.00
#
_symmetry.space_group_name_H-M   'P 1'
#
loop_
_entity.id
_entity.type
_entity.pdbx_description
1 polymer ?
#
loop_
_entity_poly.entity_id
_entity_poly.type
_entity_poly.pdbx_seq_one_letter_code
_entity_poly.pdbx_strand_id
1 'polypeptide(L)'
;MHRNLKFGYHAIPSMAQVHMHAISDDFDSPCLKTKKHWNSFTTDYFIDSQEILNKLAAHGRISEISSSEGKRLLDSKLRCHKCDVEPPNIPKLKLHIRTHLTEKP
;
A
#
# COMPACT_ATOMS: atom_id res chain seq x y z
N MET A 1 4.74 15.81 -13.03
CA MET A 1 4.61 14.49 -13.71
C MET A 1 3.51 13.67 -13.04
N HIS A 2 2.76 12.91 -13.84
CA HIS A 2 1.46 12.34 -13.49
C HIS A 2 1.50 11.44 -12.24
N ARG A 3 0.65 11.76 -11.26
CA ARG A 3 0.36 10.90 -10.11
C ARG A 3 -0.19 9.58 -10.65
N ASN A 4 0.40 8.45 -10.28
CA ASN A 4 -0.18 7.16 -10.65
C ASN A 4 -1.35 6.86 -9.72
N LEU A 5 -2.38 6.24 -10.27
CA LEU A 5 -3.52 5.77 -9.49
C LEU A 5 -3.41 4.25 -9.33
N LYS A 6 -3.47 3.78 -8.09
CA LYS A 6 -3.49 2.36 -7.76
C LYS A 6 -4.93 1.93 -7.52
N PHE A 7 -5.28 0.75 -8.01
CA PHE A 7 -6.57 0.10 -7.77
C PHE A 7 -6.34 -1.25 -7.14
N GLY A 8 -6.93 -1.50 -5.98
CA GLY A 8 -6.66 -2.76 -5.28
C GLY A 8 -7.37 -2.90 -3.95
N TYR A 9 -6.98 -3.93 -3.21
CA TYR A 9 -7.67 -4.39 -2.01
C TYR A 9 -6.66 -4.65 -0.89
N HIS A 10 -7.07 -4.43 0.34
CA HIS A 10 -6.34 -4.97 1.48
C HIS A 10 -6.52 -6.49 1.54
N ALA A 11 -5.42 -7.22 1.70
CA ALA A 11 -5.40 -8.69 1.75
C ALA A 11 -6.26 -9.26 2.88
N ILE A 12 -6.32 -8.56 4.02
CA ILE A 12 -7.29 -8.82 5.09
C ILE A 12 -8.18 -7.57 5.19
N PRO A 13 -9.49 -7.67 4.91
CA PRO A 13 -10.37 -6.53 4.89
C PRO A 13 -10.59 -6.00 6.31
N SER A 14 -10.53 -4.68 6.47
CA SER A 14 -10.81 -3.99 7.74
C SER A 14 -12.30 -3.83 8.04
N MET A 15 -13.16 -4.13 7.05
CA MET A 15 -14.62 -4.02 7.10
C MET A 15 -15.24 -5.29 6.56
N ALA A 16 -16.49 -5.58 6.91
CA ALA A 16 -17.17 -6.80 6.48
C ALA A 16 -17.39 -6.87 4.96
N GLN A 17 -17.61 -5.73 4.31
CA GLN A 17 -17.81 -5.66 2.86
C GLN A 17 -16.49 -5.45 2.14
N VAL A 18 -16.34 -6.16 1.02
CA VAL A 18 -15.24 -5.94 0.07
C VAL A 18 -15.31 -4.50 -0.43
N HIS A 19 -14.20 -3.79 -0.33
CA HIS A 19 -14.06 -2.42 -0.81
C HIS A 19 -12.78 -2.30 -1.60
N MET A 20 -12.90 -1.77 -2.81
CA MET A 20 -11.77 -1.45 -3.66
C MET A 20 -11.24 -0.06 -3.29
N HIS A 21 -9.94 0.05 -3.13
CA HIS A 21 -9.25 1.33 -3.03
C HIS A 21 -8.92 1.85 -4.42
N ALA A 22 -9.22 3.12 -4.67
CA ALA A 22 -8.63 3.92 -5.75
C ALA A 22 -7.81 5.02 -5.08
N ILE A 23 -6.48 4.92 -5.14
CA ILE A 23 -5.58 5.75 -4.31
C ILE A 23 -4.37 6.21 -5.12
N SER A 24 -4.05 7.51 -5.05
CA SER A 24 -2.87 8.06 -5.72
C SER A 24 -1.58 7.65 -5.01
N ASP A 25 -0.50 7.48 -5.77
CA ASP A 25 0.79 7.02 -5.27
C ASP A 25 1.64 8.13 -4.60
N ASP A 26 1.12 9.35 -4.45
CA ASP A 26 1.85 10.43 -3.76
C ASP A 26 1.89 10.22 -2.23
N PHE A 27 0.82 9.67 -1.67
CA PHE A 27 0.62 9.44 -0.23
C PHE A 27 0.88 10.68 0.67
N ASP A 28 0.83 11.92 0.15
CA ASP A 28 1.01 13.13 0.96
C ASP A 28 -0.32 13.58 1.56
N SER A 29 -0.71 12.92 2.65
CA SER A 29 -1.95 13.19 3.37
C SER A 29 -1.70 13.44 4.85
N PRO A 30 -2.41 14.37 5.50
CA PRO A 30 -2.40 14.50 6.96
C PRO A 30 -2.90 13.22 7.66
N CYS A 31 -3.68 12.38 6.99
CA CYS A 31 -4.24 11.13 7.54
C CYS A 31 -3.26 9.94 7.49
N LEU A 32 -2.13 10.06 6.80
CA LEU A 32 -1.02 9.10 6.90
C LEU A 32 -0.31 9.31 8.24
N LYS A 33 -0.66 8.50 9.24
CA LYS A 33 -0.25 8.68 10.65
C LYS A 33 0.58 7.53 11.21
N THR A 34 0.37 6.31 10.73
CA THR A 34 0.96 5.11 11.34
C THR A 34 1.72 4.27 10.32
N LYS A 35 2.65 3.43 10.81
CA LYS A 35 3.33 2.42 10.00
C LYS A 35 2.33 1.50 9.28
N LYS A 36 1.26 1.12 9.96
CA LYS A 36 0.20 0.27 9.38
C LYS A 36 -0.50 0.94 8.21
N HIS A 37 -0.81 2.24 8.30
CA HIS A 37 -1.38 2.97 7.16
C HIS A 37 -0.43 2.96 5.96
N TRP A 38 0.88 3.06 6.17
CA TRP A 38 1.84 3.01 5.07
C TRP A 38 1.95 1.61 4.47
N ASN A 39 2.24 0.62 5.31
CA ASN A 39 2.50 -0.74 4.87
C ASN A 39 1.26 -1.39 4.24
N SER A 40 0.04 -1.00 4.64
CA SER A 40 -1.19 -1.53 4.06
C SER A 40 -1.37 -1.17 2.58
N PHE A 41 -0.67 -0.15 2.05
CA PHE A 41 -0.73 0.29 0.64
C PHE A 41 0.59 0.09 -0.13
N THR A 42 1.67 -0.32 0.54
CA THR A 42 3.04 -0.33 -0.03
C THR A 42 3.80 -1.64 0.18
N THR A 43 3.10 -2.66 0.67
CA THR A 43 3.58 -4.05 0.75
C THR A 43 2.58 -4.97 0.05
N ASP A 44 2.87 -6.27 -0.01
CA ASP A 44 1.96 -7.31 -0.52
C ASP A 44 0.64 -7.41 0.27
N TYR A 45 0.47 -6.62 1.34
CA TYR A 45 -0.82 -6.41 1.98
C TYR A 45 -1.82 -5.71 1.05
N PHE A 46 -1.34 -4.91 0.08
CA PHE A 46 -2.16 -4.31 -0.97
C PHE A 46 -2.10 -5.17 -2.22
N ILE A 47 -3.20 -5.84 -2.55
CA ILE A 47 -3.29 -6.71 -3.73
C ILE A 47 -3.88 -5.89 -4.88
N ASP A 48 -3.17 -5.85 -6.01
CA ASP A 48 -3.62 -5.15 -7.21
C ASP A 48 -4.92 -5.76 -7.76
N SER A 49 -5.81 -4.91 -8.26
CA SER A 49 -7.11 -5.35 -8.78
C SER A 49 -6.97 -6.31 -9.97
N GLN A 50 -5.99 -6.09 -10.85
CA GLN A 50 -5.74 -6.98 -11.99
C GLN A 50 -5.26 -8.35 -11.51
N GLU A 51 -4.47 -8.40 -10.43
CA GLU A 51 -4.03 -9.66 -9.83
C GLU A 51 -5.21 -10.46 -9.25
N ILE A 52 -6.13 -9.79 -8.56
CA ILE A 52 -7.37 -10.41 -8.05
C ILE A 52 -8.20 -10.99 -9.20
N LEU A 53 -8.41 -10.23 -10.27
CA LEU A 53 -9.16 -10.70 -11.44
C LEU A 53 -8.50 -11.92 -12.09
N ASN A 54 -7.17 -11.89 -12.24
CA ASN A 54 -6.42 -13.01 -12.82
C ASN A 54 -6.54 -14.28 -11.94
N LYS A 55 -6.40 -14.14 -10.61
CA LYS A 55 -6.55 -15.25 -9.66
C LYS A 55 -7.97 -15.83 -9.66
N LEU A 56 -8.99 -14.96 -9.70
CA LEU A 56 -10.38 -15.39 -9.82
C LEU A 56 -10.63 -16.14 -11.14
N ALA A 57 -10.13 -15.62 -12.26
CA ALA A 57 -10.29 -16.27 -13.56
C ALA A 57 -9.61 -17.65 -13.61
N ALA A 58 -8.42 -17.78 -13.00
CA ALA A 58 -7.64 -19.01 -13.02
C ALA A 58 -8.13 -20.07 -12.02
N HIS A 59 -8.62 -19.66 -10.85
CA HIS A 59 -8.88 -20.58 -9.72
C HIS A 59 -10.31 -20.54 -9.20
N GLY A 60 -11.15 -19.60 -9.66
CA GLY A 60 -12.51 -19.40 -9.17
C GLY A 60 -12.60 -18.87 -7.74
N ARG A 61 -11.46 -18.56 -7.10
CA ARG A 61 -11.38 -18.07 -5.71
C ARG A 61 -10.09 -17.28 -5.47
N ILE A 62 -10.08 -16.49 -4.40
CA ILE A 62 -8.89 -15.84 -3.88
C ILE A 62 -8.38 -16.61 -2.66
N SER A 63 -7.08 -16.88 -2.61
CA SER A 63 -6.43 -17.47 -1.45
C SER A 63 -6.36 -16.45 -0.31
N GLU A 64 -6.81 -16.85 0.88
CA GLU A 64 -6.71 -16.00 2.08
C GLU A 64 -5.25 -15.91 2.57
N ILE A 65 -4.83 -14.71 2.95
CA ILE A 65 -3.60 -14.52 3.72
C ILE A 65 -3.93 -14.77 5.19
N SER A 66 -3.10 -15.54 5.88
CA SER A 66 -3.28 -15.80 7.31
C SER A 66 -3.13 -14.51 8.12
N SER A 67 -3.84 -14.42 9.26
CA SER A 67 -3.74 -13.25 10.15
C SER A 67 -2.32 -12.97 10.63
N SER A 68 -1.49 -14.01 10.80
CA SER A 68 -0.08 -13.87 11.18
C SER A 68 0.76 -13.26 10.06
N GLU A 69 0.53 -13.68 8.82
CA GLU A 69 1.21 -13.14 7.64
C GLU A 69 0.79 -11.70 7.38
N GLY A 70 -0.51 -11.41 7.42
CA GLY A 70 -1.01 -10.04 7.29
C GLY A 70 -0.42 -9.10 8.35
N LYS A 71 -0.32 -9.57 9.60
CA LYS A 71 0.35 -8.82 10.67
C LYS A 71 1.84 -8.58 10.38
N ARG A 72 2.56 -9.59 9.87
CA ARG A 72 3.97 -9.48 9.50
C ARG A 72 4.20 -8.39 8.43
N LEU A 73 3.36 -8.36 7.41
CA LEU A 73 3.40 -7.32 6.37
C LEU A 73 3.14 -5.92 6.94
N LEU A 74 2.11 -5.78 7.78
CA LEU A 74 1.78 -4.50 8.42
C LEU A 74 2.85 -4.00 9.41
N ASP A 75 3.55 -4.90 10.09
CA ASP A 75 4.57 -4.56 11.09
C ASP A 75 5.98 -4.42 10.49
N SER A 76 6.14 -4.72 9.20
CA SER A 76 7.40 -4.63 8.45
C SER A 76 8.07 -3.25 8.54
N LYS A 77 9.39 -3.21 8.30
CA LYS A 77 10.14 -1.94 8.30
C LYS A 77 9.55 -0.99 7.25
N LEU A 78 9.59 0.31 7.56
CA LEU A 78 9.18 1.33 6.60
C LEU A 78 10.20 1.36 5.46
N ARG A 79 9.71 1.25 4.23
CA ARG A 79 10.49 1.39 3.00
C ARG A 79 9.74 2.32 2.04
N CYS A 80 10.46 3.18 1.34
CA CYS A 80 9.87 4.01 0.31
C CYS A 80 9.37 3.13 -0.86
N HIS A 81 8.22 3.46 -1.44
CA HIS A 81 7.67 2.71 -2.56
C HIS A 81 8.25 3.14 -3.93
N LYS A 82 9.11 4.17 -3.96
CA LYS A 82 9.74 4.70 -5.18
C LYS A 82 11.28 4.53 -5.21
N CYS A 83 11.92 4.22 -4.08
CA CYS A 83 13.37 4.06 -3.99
C CYS A 83 13.77 3.23 -2.75
N ASP A 84 15.07 2.98 -2.57
CA ASP A 84 15.60 2.08 -1.53
C ASP A 84 15.73 2.68 -0.12
N VAL A 85 15.24 3.91 0.10
CA VAL A 85 15.31 4.53 1.43
C VAL A 85 14.39 3.81 2.42
N GLU A 86 14.92 3.52 3.61
CA GLU A 86 14.18 2.98 4.76
C GLU A 86 14.06 4.02 5.89
N PRO A 87 13.02 4.88 5.91
CA PRO A 87 12.88 5.90 6.94
C PRO A 87 12.60 5.27 8.31
N PRO A 88 13.19 5.78 9.40
CA PRO A 88 13.03 5.16 10.72
C PRO A 88 11.65 5.37 11.34
N ASN A 89 10.87 6.36 10.86
CA ASN A 89 9.54 6.68 11.38
C ASN A 89 8.68 7.42 10.35
N ILE A 90 7.38 7.53 10.62
CA ILE A 90 6.39 8.18 9.74
C ILE A 90 6.73 9.66 9.45
N PRO A 91 7.12 10.51 10.42
CA PRO A 91 7.51 11.88 10.12
C PRO A 91 8.64 11.99 9.09
N LYS A 92 9.72 11.20 9.24
CA LYS A 92 10.82 11.18 8.26
C LYS A 92 10.40 10.60 6.91
N LEU A 93 9.52 9.60 6.90
CA LEU A 93 8.92 9.08 5.68
C LEU A 93 8.11 10.15 4.94
N LYS A 94 7.24 10.90 5.63
CA LYS A 94 6.42 11.96 5.03
C LYS A 94 7.28 13.08 4.44
N LEU A 95 8.37 13.44 5.12
CA LEU A 95 9.35 14.37 4.57
C LEU A 95 10.02 13.80 3.31
N HIS A 96 10.40 12.52 3.35
CA HIS A 96 11.04 11.85 2.22
C HIS A 96 10.13 11.74 0.99
N ILE A 97 8.88 11.31 1.11
CA ILE A 97 7.99 11.13 -0.05
C ILE A 97 7.76 12.42 -0.83
N ARG A 98 7.81 13.59 -0.16
CA ARG A 98 7.70 14.90 -0.82
C ARG A 98 8.86 15.20 -1.78
N THR A 99 10.03 14.60 -1.56
CA THR A 99 11.16 14.70 -2.51
C THR A 99 10.86 14.04 -3.86
N HIS A 100 9.90 13.10 -3.90
CA HIS A 100 9.42 12.50 -5.14
C HIS A 100 8.26 13.27 -5.79
N LEU A 101 7.78 14.34 -5.15
CA LEU A 101 6.69 15.18 -5.64
C LEU A 101 7.18 16.49 -6.25
N THR A 102 8.39 16.94 -5.90
CA THR A 102 8.97 18.16 -6.44
C THR A 102 9.32 17.97 -7.91
N GLU A 103 8.83 18.87 -8.75
CA GLU A 103 9.24 19.01 -10.13
C GLU A 103 10.77 19.22 -10.18
N LYS A 104 11.46 18.53 -11.09
CA LYS A 104 12.79 19.03 -11.50
C LYS A 104 12.57 20.44 -12.05
N PRO A 105 13.43 21.42 -11.71
CA PRO A 105 13.38 22.74 -12.33
C PRO A 105 13.50 22.63 -13.86
#